data_AF-A0A4V3CBQ3-F1
#
_entry.id   AF-A0A4V3CBQ3-F1
#
_cell.length_a   1.000
_cell.length_b   1.000
_cell.length_c   1.000
_cell.angle_alpha   90.00
_cell.angle_beta   90.00
_cell.angle_gamma   90.00
#
_symmetry.space_group_name_H-M   'P 1'
#
loop_
_entity.id
_entity.type
_entity.pdbx_description
1 polymer ?
#
loop_
_entity_poly.entity_id
_entity_poly.type
_entity_poly.pdbx_seq_one_letter_code
_entity_poly.pdbx_strand_id
1 'polypeptide(L)'
;MYASYFEKDQAVPGSSLGGHRHDWEHVISWVNQSTDQVDYVTTTQHSSQVTYTRSQVRFDGSHPKVVYHKDGAGTHFFRLANSNDEPPENHYHDWRYPPLVDWNGYPSTALRDTLMTADFGSATIKITDKDDRFRNLLNASKPSGIPFDPWA
;
A
#
# COMPACT_ATOMS: atom_id res chain seq x y z
N MET A 1 -1.21 5.42 -6.51
CA MET A 1 -0.72 4.28 -5.72
C MET A 1 0.28 4.80 -4.71
N TYR A 2 0.18 4.35 -3.47
CA TYR A 2 1.08 4.70 -2.37
C TYR A 2 1.83 3.44 -1.95
N ALA A 3 3.14 3.55 -1.73
CA ALA A 3 3.98 2.46 -1.22
C ALA A 3 4.54 2.87 0.13
N SER A 4 4.41 1.99 1.13
CA SER A 4 4.97 2.19 2.47
C SER A 4 6.05 1.15 2.74
N TYR A 5 7.18 1.61 3.28
CA TYR A 5 8.30 0.76 3.66
C TYR A 5 8.32 0.54 5.17
N PHE A 6 8.60 -0.70 5.57
CA PHE A 6 8.90 -1.04 6.96
C PHE A 6 10.24 -1.79 7.02
N GLU A 7 11.02 -1.57 8.08
CA GLU A 7 12.37 -2.16 8.18
C GLU A 7 12.36 -3.69 8.31
N LYS A 8 11.23 -4.25 8.76
CA LYS A 8 11.02 -5.67 8.99
C LYS A 8 9.53 -5.99 8.97
N ASP A 9 9.23 -7.21 8.61
CA ASP A 9 7.93 -7.85 8.81
C ASP A 9 8.14 -9.05 9.75
N GLN A 10 7.53 -9.01 10.94
CA GLN A 10 7.75 -10.03 11.97
C GLN A 10 6.45 -10.71 12.38
N ALA A 11 6.41 -12.03 12.21
CA ALA A 11 5.38 -12.87 12.82
C ALA A 11 5.58 -13.06 14.33
N VAL A 12 6.83 -13.31 14.76
CA VAL A 12 7.20 -13.54 16.16
C VAL A 12 8.04 -12.36 16.69
N PRO A 13 7.64 -11.70 17.79
CA PRO A 13 8.38 -10.58 18.36
C PRO A 13 9.84 -10.92 18.65
N GLY A 14 10.76 -10.08 18.17
CA GLY A 14 12.19 -10.24 18.45
C GLY A 14 12.86 -11.42 17.73
N SER A 15 12.17 -12.10 16.81
CA SER A 15 12.65 -13.28 16.10
C SER A 15 12.54 -13.12 14.58
N SER A 16 13.37 -13.85 13.83
CA SER A 16 13.25 -14.00 12.38
C SER A 16 12.33 -15.17 11.98
N LEU A 17 11.84 -15.94 12.94
CA LEU A 17 10.93 -17.05 12.69
C LEU A 17 9.62 -16.53 12.07
N GLY A 18 9.36 -16.95 10.83
CA GLY A 18 8.16 -16.59 10.08
C GLY A 18 8.09 -15.13 9.63
N GLY A 19 9.22 -14.40 9.61
CA GLY A 19 9.29 -13.02 9.15
C GLY A 19 10.46 -12.77 8.21
N HIS A 20 10.62 -11.53 7.76
CA HIS A 20 11.72 -11.10 6.91
C HIS A 20 12.18 -9.67 7.21
N ARG A 21 13.42 -9.38 6.81
CA ARG A 21 13.94 -8.02 6.75
C ARG A 21 13.28 -7.33 5.56
N HIS A 22 12.93 -6.05 5.73
CA HIS A 22 12.19 -5.22 4.78
C HIS A 22 10.73 -5.65 4.63
N ASP A 23 9.87 -4.67 4.39
CA ASP A 23 8.49 -4.89 3.95
C ASP A 23 8.05 -3.72 3.06
N TRP A 24 7.21 -4.03 2.09
CA TRP A 24 6.65 -3.06 1.16
C TRP A 24 5.17 -3.34 0.94
N GLU A 25 4.32 -2.50 1.53
CA GLU A 25 2.88 -2.61 1.41
C GLU A 25 2.31 -1.42 0.63
N HIS A 26 1.26 -1.68 -0.16
CA HIS A 26 0.74 -0.73 -1.13
C HIS A 26 -0.76 -0.49 -0.95
N VAL A 27 -1.15 0.75 -1.19
CA VAL A 27 -2.56 1.18 -1.23
C VAL A 27 -2.82 1.92 -2.53
N ILE A 28 -3.90 1.58 -3.23
CA ILE A 28 -4.30 2.21 -4.48
C ILE A 28 -5.64 2.91 -4.28
N SER A 29 -5.67 4.23 -4.39
CA SER A 29 -6.92 4.98 -4.51
C SER A 29 -7.27 5.11 -5.99
N TRP A 30 -8.42 4.58 -6.39
CA TRP A 30 -8.96 4.72 -7.75
C TRP A 30 -9.87 5.94 -7.77
N VAL A 31 -9.38 7.00 -8.40
CA VAL A 31 -10.07 8.30 -8.44
C VAL A 31 -10.89 8.42 -9.72
N ASN A 32 -12.17 8.69 -9.57
CA ASN A 32 -13.05 9.05 -10.67
C ASN A 32 -12.84 10.51 -11.03
N GLN A 33 -12.24 10.75 -12.20
CA GLN A 33 -11.86 12.08 -12.66
C GLN A 33 -13.06 13.01 -12.90
N SER A 34 -14.26 12.46 -13.16
CA SER A 34 -15.45 13.28 -13.40
C SER A 34 -16.06 13.85 -12.12
N THR A 35 -15.86 13.17 -10.98
CA THR A 35 -16.42 13.52 -9.68
C THR A 35 -15.37 13.96 -8.67
N ASP A 36 -14.08 13.83 -9.01
CA ASP A 36 -12.94 14.06 -8.10
C ASP A 36 -13.06 13.26 -6.79
N GLN A 37 -13.51 12.01 -6.89
CA GLN A 37 -13.79 11.14 -5.74
C GLN A 37 -13.04 9.82 -5.83
N VAL A 38 -12.56 9.33 -4.68
CA VAL A 38 -12.03 7.97 -4.54
C VAL A 38 -13.21 6.98 -4.48
N ASP A 39 -13.49 6.31 -5.60
CA ASP A 39 -14.61 5.37 -5.73
C ASP A 39 -14.23 3.94 -5.31
N TYR A 40 -12.93 3.61 -5.36
CA TYR A 40 -12.41 2.31 -4.93
C TYR A 40 -11.06 2.46 -4.23
N VAL A 41 -10.78 1.51 -3.34
CA VAL A 41 -9.48 1.40 -2.67
C VAL A 41 -8.99 -0.04 -2.79
N THR A 42 -7.75 -0.24 -3.22
CA THR A 42 -7.08 -1.53 -3.16
C THR A 42 -6.04 -1.52 -2.06
N THR A 43 -5.95 -2.62 -1.29
CA THR A 43 -4.78 -2.90 -0.43
C THR A 43 -4.08 -4.16 -0.90
N THR A 44 -2.75 -4.20 -0.79
CA THR A 44 -2.01 -5.46 -0.90
C THR A 44 -2.15 -6.27 0.37
N GLN A 45 -2.23 -7.59 0.20
CA GLN A 45 -2.34 -8.59 1.25
C GLN A 45 -1.36 -9.71 0.95
N HIS A 46 -0.12 -9.54 1.41
CA HIS A 46 1.02 -10.40 1.08
C HIS A 46 1.24 -10.49 -0.45
N SER A 47 1.06 -11.69 -1.03
CA SER A 47 1.18 -11.92 -2.47
C SER A 47 -0.07 -11.55 -3.27
N SER A 48 -1.15 -11.11 -2.62
CA SER A 48 -2.43 -10.81 -3.23
C SER A 48 -2.85 -9.34 -3.06
N GLN A 49 -4.03 -9.00 -3.58
CA GLN A 49 -4.64 -7.69 -3.47
C GLN A 49 -6.15 -7.82 -3.35
N VAL A 50 -6.78 -6.91 -2.61
CA VAL A 50 -8.23 -6.82 -2.49
C VAL A 50 -8.67 -5.42 -2.80
N THR A 51 -9.66 -5.29 -3.69
CA THR A 51 -10.24 -4.01 -4.09
C THR A 51 -11.63 -3.86 -3.48
N TYR A 52 -11.84 -2.73 -2.81
CA TYR A 52 -13.03 -2.39 -2.06
C TYR A 52 -13.75 -1.24 -2.74
N THR A 53 -15.09 -1.27 -2.73
CA THR A 53 -15.89 -0.12 -3.11
C THR A 53 -15.81 0.97 -2.04
N ARG A 54 -16.04 2.23 -2.42
CA ARG A 54 -16.07 3.37 -1.49
C ARG A 54 -16.97 3.13 -0.27
N SER A 55 -18.10 2.44 -0.44
CA SER A 55 -19.04 2.17 0.66
C SER A 55 -18.51 1.22 1.73
N GLN A 56 -17.47 0.44 1.43
CA GLN A 56 -16.79 -0.43 2.40
C GLN A 56 -15.69 0.30 3.17
N VAL A 57 -15.25 1.47 2.68
CA VAL A 57 -14.08 2.17 3.17
C VAL A 57 -14.50 3.33 4.06
N ARG A 58 -13.88 3.44 5.24
CA ARG A 58 -14.00 4.62 6.11
C ARG A 58 -13.08 5.72 5.59
N PHE A 59 -13.53 6.97 5.58
CA PHE A 59 -12.76 8.11 5.11
C PHE A 59 -12.65 9.21 6.17
N ASP A 60 -11.53 9.93 6.15
CA ASP A 60 -11.41 11.29 6.67
C ASP A 60 -11.33 12.26 5.48
N GLY A 61 -12.47 12.90 5.15
CA GLY A 61 -12.62 13.65 3.91
C GLY A 61 -12.39 12.77 2.67
N SER A 62 -11.32 13.04 1.92
CA SER A 62 -10.89 12.26 0.75
C SER A 62 -9.90 11.14 1.08
N HIS A 63 -9.44 11.02 2.34
CA HIS A 63 -8.40 10.07 2.74
C HIS A 63 -9.00 8.74 3.19
N PRO A 64 -8.72 7.63 2.48
CA PRO A 64 -9.16 6.32 2.94
C PRO A 64 -8.38 5.91 4.20
N LYS A 65 -9.09 5.40 5.21
CA LYS A 65 -8.49 4.90 6.44
C LYS A 65 -8.07 3.43 6.28
N VAL A 66 -6.77 3.19 6.35
CA VAL A 66 -6.15 1.86 6.28
C VAL A 66 -5.23 1.64 7.48
N VAL A 67 -5.09 0.38 7.90
CA VAL A 67 -4.26 -0.01 9.04
C VAL A 67 -3.23 -1.01 8.58
N TYR A 68 -1.95 -0.72 8.82
CA TYR A 68 -0.89 -1.72 8.73
C TYR A 68 -1.07 -2.68 9.91
N HIS A 69 -1.49 -3.90 9.61
CA HIS A 69 -2.05 -4.85 10.55
C HIS A 69 -1.27 -6.15 10.52
N LYS A 70 -0.99 -6.69 11.70
CA LYS A 70 -0.43 -8.02 11.87
C LYS A 70 -1.53 -9.08 11.72
N ASP A 71 -1.39 -9.98 10.73
CA ASP A 71 -2.38 -11.02 10.42
C ASP A 71 -2.34 -12.18 11.44
N GLY A 72 -2.85 -11.94 12.64
CA GLY A 72 -2.83 -12.92 13.72
C GLY A 72 -1.40 -13.40 14.03
N ALA A 73 -1.15 -14.69 13.80
CA ALA A 73 0.16 -15.31 13.99
C ALA A 73 1.12 -15.09 12.80
N GLY A 74 0.64 -14.57 11.67
CA GLY A 74 1.41 -14.29 10.47
C GLY A 74 2.09 -12.92 10.47
N THR A 75 2.44 -12.51 9.27
CA THR A 75 3.11 -11.26 8.92
C THR A 75 2.11 -10.12 8.71
N HIS A 76 2.57 -8.95 8.27
CA HIS A 76 1.73 -7.77 8.17
C HIS A 76 1.14 -7.57 6.78
N PHE A 77 0.06 -6.79 6.71
CA PHE A 77 -0.48 -6.23 5.47
C PHE A 77 -1.36 -5.00 5.75
N PHE A 78 -1.79 -4.28 4.71
CA PHE A 78 -2.82 -3.24 4.87
C PHE A 78 -4.24 -3.80 4.81
N ARG A 79 -5.02 -3.60 5.87
CA ARG A 79 -6.49 -3.78 5.83
C ARG A 79 -7.21 -2.44 5.87
N LEU A 80 -8.49 -2.44 5.51
CA LEU A 80 -9.37 -1.31 5.82
C LEU A 80 -9.48 -1.12 7.34
N ALA A 81 -9.61 0.13 7.77
CA ALA A 81 -9.97 0.45 9.13
C ALA A 81 -11.42 0.03 9.44
N ASN A 82 -11.68 -0.35 10.68
CA ASN A 82 -13.01 -0.66 11.20
C ASN A 82 -13.30 0.17 12.47
N SER A 83 -14.43 -0.11 13.13
CA SER A 83 -14.86 0.66 14.32
C SER A 83 -13.94 0.50 15.52
N ASN A 84 -13.10 -0.52 15.57
CA ASN A 84 -12.18 -0.79 16.68
C ASN A 84 -10.84 -0.06 16.52
N ASP A 85 -10.62 0.66 15.42
CA ASP A 85 -9.39 1.40 15.14
C ASP A 85 -9.49 2.89 15.55
N GLU A 86 -10.36 3.21 16.53
CA GLU A 86 -10.53 4.57 17.03
C GLU A 86 -10.35 4.62 18.56
N PRO A 87 -9.22 5.17 19.07
CA PRO A 87 -8.06 5.64 18.31
C PRO A 87 -7.25 4.49 17.69
N PRO A 88 -6.42 4.74 16.66
CA PRO A 88 -5.50 3.74 16.13
C PRO A 88 -4.52 3.22 17.21
N GLU A 89 -4.14 1.95 17.11
CA GLU A 89 -3.24 1.27 18.07
C GLU A 89 -1.81 1.86 18.09
N ASN A 90 -1.41 2.59 17.06
CA ASN A 90 -0.04 3.08 16.92
C ASN A 90 0.44 3.95 18.11
N HIS A 91 1.75 4.13 18.23
CA HIS A 91 2.39 4.89 19.33
C HIS A 91 1.82 6.31 19.56
N TYR A 92 1.29 6.94 18.51
CA TYR A 92 0.75 8.30 18.57
C TYR A 92 -0.73 8.33 18.95
N HIS A 93 -1.41 7.18 18.95
CA HIS A 93 -2.86 7.06 19.13
C HIS A 93 -3.67 7.99 18.21
N ASP A 94 -3.18 8.20 16.98
CA ASP A 94 -3.80 9.09 16.00
C ASP A 94 -3.55 8.62 14.56
N TRP A 95 -4.41 9.03 13.63
CA TRP A 95 -4.26 8.78 12.20
C TRP A 95 -3.05 9.54 11.66
N ARG A 96 -2.28 8.90 10.77
CA ARG A 96 -1.01 9.44 10.29
C ARG A 96 -1.09 9.84 8.83
N TYR A 97 -0.50 10.98 8.54
CA TYR A 97 -0.19 11.47 7.20
C TYR A 97 1.33 11.56 7.05
N PRO A 98 2.02 10.46 6.72
CA PRO A 98 3.46 10.50 6.52
C PRO A 98 3.83 11.48 5.40
N PRO A 99 5.00 12.15 5.47
CA PRO A 99 5.53 12.90 4.33
C PRO A 99 5.59 12.01 3.09
N LEU A 100 5.11 12.54 1.97
CA LEU A 100 5.06 11.82 0.70
C LEU A 100 6.18 12.27 -0.22
N VAL A 101 6.81 11.31 -0.90
CA VAL A 101 7.68 11.56 -2.04
C VAL A 101 6.95 11.08 -3.28
N ASP A 102 6.54 12.02 -4.13
CA ASP A 102 5.97 11.70 -5.44
C ASP A 102 7.05 11.07 -6.35
N TRP A 103 6.62 10.31 -7.36
CA TRP A 103 7.51 9.72 -8.36
C TRP A 103 8.43 10.75 -9.03
N ASN A 104 7.94 11.97 -9.25
CA ASN A 104 8.72 13.09 -9.82
C ASN A 104 9.31 14.01 -8.74
N GLY A 105 9.05 13.72 -7.45
CA GLY A 105 9.49 14.50 -6.29
C GLY A 105 10.77 14.00 -5.64
N TYR A 106 11.43 12.97 -6.20
CA TYR A 106 12.71 12.48 -5.65
C TYR A 106 13.80 13.56 -5.74
N PRO A 107 14.69 13.67 -4.72
CA PRO A 107 15.81 14.61 -4.74
C PRO A 107 16.72 14.49 -5.97
N SER A 108 16.85 13.29 -6.52
CA SER A 108 17.52 13.02 -7.79
C SER A 108 16.96 11.76 -8.44
N THR A 109 17.07 11.69 -9.77
CA THR A 109 16.75 10.46 -10.52
C THR A 109 17.65 9.30 -10.09
N ALA A 110 18.93 9.55 -9.80
CA ALA A 110 19.85 8.53 -9.32
C ALA A 110 19.38 7.88 -7.99
N LEU A 111 18.84 8.68 -7.06
CA LEU A 111 18.30 8.15 -5.81
C LEU A 111 17.03 7.32 -6.05
N ARG A 112 16.12 7.81 -6.89
CA ARG A 112 14.93 7.05 -7.29
C ARG A 112 15.33 5.72 -7.93
N ASP A 113 16.22 5.74 -8.91
CA ASP A 113 16.60 4.56 -9.68
C ASP A 113 17.34 3.53 -8.79
N THR A 114 18.16 4.00 -7.84
CA THR A 114 18.77 3.14 -6.81
C THR A 114 17.69 2.44 -5.98
N LEU A 115 16.69 3.18 -5.49
CA LEU A 115 15.60 2.60 -4.72
C LEU A 115 14.78 1.60 -5.53
N MET A 116 14.44 1.92 -6.77
CA MET A 116 13.60 1.10 -7.63
C MET A 116 14.28 -0.18 -8.13
N THR A 117 15.61 -0.25 -8.05
CA THR A 117 16.39 -1.40 -8.48
C THR A 117 16.97 -2.22 -7.33
N ALA A 118 16.92 -1.70 -6.10
CA ALA A 118 17.40 -2.36 -4.89
C ALA A 118 16.76 -3.75 -4.67
N ASP A 119 17.54 -4.63 -4.05
CA ASP A 119 17.09 -5.95 -3.61
C ASP A 119 16.61 -5.85 -2.16
N PHE A 120 15.32 -6.11 -1.95
CA PHE A 120 14.67 -6.12 -0.64
C PHE A 120 14.41 -7.55 -0.13
N GLY A 121 15.08 -8.55 -0.71
CA GLY A 121 14.90 -9.95 -0.36
C GLY A 121 13.47 -10.42 -0.64
N SER A 122 12.73 -10.75 0.42
CA SER A 122 11.34 -11.22 0.31
C SER A 122 10.34 -10.11 0.00
N ALA A 123 10.68 -8.85 0.27
CA ALA A 123 9.79 -7.72 0.01
C ALA A 123 9.97 -7.20 -1.43
N THR A 124 8.90 -6.66 -2.02
CA THR A 124 8.90 -6.15 -3.39
C THR A 124 8.20 -4.80 -3.47
N ILE A 125 8.95 -3.75 -3.82
CA ILE A 125 8.37 -2.47 -4.21
C ILE A 125 7.70 -2.58 -5.59
N LYS A 126 6.44 -2.14 -5.70
CA LYS A 126 5.57 -2.29 -6.88
C LYS A 126 5.18 -0.96 -7.52
N ILE A 127 5.83 0.15 -7.15
CA ILE A 127 5.67 1.47 -7.80
C ILE A 127 6.70 1.72 -8.91
N THR A 128 7.24 0.65 -9.51
CA THR A 128 8.27 0.69 -10.56
C THR A 128 7.90 -0.20 -11.73
N ASP A 129 8.36 0.16 -12.92
CA ASP A 129 8.22 -0.65 -14.14
C ASP A 129 9.31 -1.73 -14.29
N LYS A 130 10.25 -1.82 -13.35
CA LYS A 130 11.15 -2.98 -13.27
C LYS A 130 10.31 -4.25 -13.20
N ASP A 131 10.50 -5.16 -14.16
CA ASP A 131 9.72 -6.41 -14.30
C ASP A 131 8.19 -6.18 -14.40
N ASP A 132 7.76 -5.03 -14.95
CA ASP A 132 6.35 -4.62 -15.09
C ASP A 132 5.54 -4.61 -13.78
N ARG A 133 6.20 -4.51 -12.62
CA ARG A 133 5.53 -4.63 -11.30
C ARG A 133 4.38 -3.65 -11.12
N PHE A 134 4.56 -2.39 -11.54
CA PHE A 134 3.53 -1.36 -11.44
C PHE A 134 2.31 -1.70 -12.30
N ARG A 135 2.51 -1.99 -13.59
CA ARG A 135 1.43 -2.36 -14.52
C ARG A 135 0.72 -3.64 -14.11
N ASN A 136 1.49 -4.64 -13.67
CA ASN A 136 0.96 -5.91 -13.19
C ASN A 136 0.06 -5.73 -11.95
N LEU A 137 0.51 -4.95 -10.95
CA LEU A 137 -0.31 -4.68 -9.77
C LEU A 137 -1.57 -3.90 -10.15
N LEU A 138 -1.48 -2.88 -11.00
CA LEU A 138 -2.64 -2.14 -11.46
C LEU A 138 -3.63 -3.02 -12.23
N ASN A 139 -3.14 -3.88 -13.13
CA ASN A 139 -3.98 -4.80 -13.89
C ASN A 139 -4.72 -5.80 -12.99
N ALA A 140 -4.03 -6.33 -11.99
CA ALA A 140 -4.59 -7.28 -11.06
C ALA A 140 -5.52 -6.63 -10.01
N SER A 141 -5.45 -5.30 -9.86
CA SER A 141 -6.19 -4.52 -8.85
C SER A 141 -7.38 -3.74 -9.42
N LYS A 142 -7.38 -3.42 -10.71
CA LYS A 142 -8.36 -2.49 -11.29
C LYS A 142 -9.79 -2.99 -11.09
N PRO A 143 -10.71 -2.15 -10.57
CA PRO A 143 -12.13 -2.48 -10.53
C PRO A 143 -12.65 -2.88 -11.92
N SER A 144 -13.61 -3.80 -11.96
CA SER A 144 -14.30 -4.10 -13.22
C SER A 144 -15.13 -2.90 -13.67
N GLY A 145 -15.17 -2.65 -14.99
CA GLY A 145 -16.04 -1.64 -15.59
C GLY A 145 -15.54 -0.19 -15.56
N ILE A 146 -14.35 0.09 -15.00
CA ILE A 146 -13.75 1.42 -15.14
C ILE A 146 -12.96 1.54 -16.46
N PRO A 147 -12.94 2.72 -17.11
CA PRO A 147 -12.18 2.98 -18.33
C PRO A 147 -10.69 3.22 -18.00
N PHE A 148 -10.04 2.20 -17.45
CA PHE A 148 -8.63 2.23 -17.08
C PHE A 148 -7.89 1.05 -17.69
N ASP A 149 -6.80 1.35 -18.40
CA ASP A 149 -5.87 0.39 -18.97
C ASP A 149 -4.45 0.66 -18.41
N PRO A 150 -3.88 -0.28 -17.62
CA PRO A 150 -2.52 -0.14 -17.10
C PRO A 150 -1.42 -0.29 -18.17
N TRP A 151 -1.76 -0.68 -19.40
CA TRP A 151 -0.81 -0.92 -20.49
C TRP A 151 -0.92 0.10 -21.63
N ALA A 152 -1.74 1.14 -21.47
CA ALA A 152 -1.91 2.22 -22.44
C ALA A 152 -0.67 3.10 -22.59
#